data_AF-A0A3M7RVH4-F1
#
_entry.id   AF-A0A3M7RVH4-F1
#
_cell.length_a   1.000
_cell.length_b   1.000
_cell.length_c   1.000
_cell.angle_alpha   90.00
_cell.angle_beta   90.00
_cell.angle_gamma   90.00
#
_symmetry.space_group_name_H-M   'P 1'
#
loop_
_entity.id
_entity.type
_entity.pdbx_description
1 polymer ?
#
loop_
_entity_poly.entity_id
_entity_poly.type
_entity_poly.pdbx_seq_one_letter_code
_entity_poly.pdbx_strand_id
1 'polypeptide(L)'
;FKSECSCLKLGDITSVNLTTINGGLARNIVPPEFKVIFDIRVTPKSTNLAEFNKMIESWIAEAEGSDESSGKINYYFENKSDEFALTSTDEDKNQWWRMLKCSCNELGIKISEEIFPGGTDSRYLRERGIPAFGFTPLNNTPILLHDHNEFVNKDSFLKGIDLLYKVVLDLANMP
;
A
#
# COMPACT_ATOMS: atom_id res chain seq x y z
N PHE A 1 22.11 -23.34 12.78
CA PHE A 1 21.31 -22.99 11.58
C PHE A 1 19.83 -23.06 11.92
N LYS A 2 19.26 -21.96 12.41
CA LYS A 2 17.80 -21.78 12.38
C LYS A 2 17.54 -20.96 11.13
N SER A 3 16.96 -21.55 10.09
CA SER A 3 16.40 -20.76 9.00
C SER A 3 15.25 -19.99 9.60
N GLU A 4 15.39 -18.68 9.74
CA GLU A 4 14.26 -17.81 9.95
C GLU A 4 13.30 -18.04 8.77
N CYS A 5 12.19 -18.71 9.04
CA CYS A 5 11.05 -18.65 8.13
C CYS A 5 10.54 -17.22 8.26
N SER A 6 11.01 -16.31 7.40
CA SER A 6 10.55 -14.93 7.37
C SER A 6 9.07 -14.96 6.99
N CYS A 7 8.19 -14.71 7.96
CA CYS A 7 6.77 -14.53 7.67
C CYS A 7 6.61 -13.32 6.73
N LEU A 8 5.84 -13.52 5.66
CA LEU A 8 5.51 -12.43 4.74
C LEU A 8 4.69 -11.37 5.47
N LYS A 9 5.06 -10.10 5.30
CA LYS A 9 4.25 -8.97 5.77
C LYS A 9 3.21 -8.60 4.72
N LEU A 10 2.19 -7.83 5.11
CA LEU A 10 1.09 -7.49 4.20
C LEU A 10 1.56 -6.71 2.95
N GLY A 11 2.57 -5.85 3.08
CA GLY A 11 3.15 -5.14 1.93
C GLY A 11 4.06 -6.00 1.04
N ASP A 12 4.40 -7.22 1.46
CA ASP A 12 5.24 -8.15 0.69
C ASP A 12 4.43 -9.00 -0.31
N ILE A 13 3.11 -8.87 -0.31
CA ILE A 13 2.20 -9.62 -1.16
C ILE A 13 1.32 -8.68 -1.99
N THR A 14 0.88 -9.14 -3.15
CA THR A 14 -0.18 -8.49 -3.92
C THR A 14 -1.53 -8.99 -3.42
N SER A 15 -2.44 -8.07 -3.08
CA SER A 15 -3.81 -8.41 -2.68
C SER A 15 -4.82 -7.93 -3.72
N VAL A 16 -5.91 -8.68 -3.84
CA VAL A 16 -7.07 -8.36 -4.68
C VAL A 16 -8.31 -8.52 -3.82
N ASN A 17 -9.12 -7.48 -3.71
CA ASN A 17 -10.35 -7.51 -2.93
C ASN A 17 -11.54 -7.04 -3.76
N LEU A 18 -12.59 -7.84 -3.86
CA LEU A 18 -13.88 -7.42 -4.40
C LEU A 18 -14.58 -6.55 -3.35
N THR A 19 -14.63 -5.24 -3.55
CA THR A 19 -15.17 -4.31 -2.56
C THR A 19 -16.67 -4.10 -2.74
N THR A 20 -17.15 -4.09 -3.99
CA THR A 20 -18.56 -3.83 -4.29
C THR A 20 -19.02 -4.64 -5.49
N ILE A 21 -20.22 -5.20 -5.40
CA ILE A 21 -20.93 -5.82 -6.52
C ILE A 21 -22.37 -5.30 -6.54
N ASN A 22 -22.81 -4.81 -7.69
CA ASN A 22 -24.17 -4.31 -7.91
C ASN A 22 -24.71 -4.85 -9.24
N GLY A 23 -25.92 -5.40 -9.23
CA GLY A 23 -26.58 -5.88 -10.44
C GLY A 23 -27.73 -6.82 -10.13
N GLY A 24 -28.52 -7.12 -11.17
CA GLY A 24 -29.72 -7.94 -11.05
C GLY A 24 -30.95 -7.19 -10.54
N LEU A 25 -32.12 -7.80 -10.77
CA LEU A 25 -33.43 -7.23 -10.41
C LEU A 25 -34.28 -8.23 -9.62
N ALA A 26 -34.42 -9.46 -10.12
CA ALA A 26 -35.20 -10.50 -9.49
C ALA A 26 -34.58 -11.88 -9.73
N ARG A 27 -34.89 -12.83 -8.85
CA ARG A 27 -34.34 -14.21 -8.88
C ARG A 27 -34.60 -14.99 -10.18
N ASN A 28 -35.57 -14.57 -10.98
CA ASN A 28 -36.01 -15.23 -12.21
C ASN A 28 -35.77 -14.37 -13.47
N ILE A 29 -35.00 -13.30 -13.35
CA ILE A 29 -34.64 -12.42 -14.47
C ILE A 29 -33.12 -12.48 -14.61
N VAL A 30 -32.64 -12.87 -15.79
CA VAL A 30 -31.20 -12.80 -16.11
C VAL A 30 -30.77 -11.34 -16.10
N PRO A 31 -29.78 -10.95 -15.27
CA PRO A 31 -29.34 -9.57 -15.18
C PRO A 31 -28.75 -9.08 -16.51
N PRO A 32 -29.10 -7.86 -16.97
CA PRO A 32 -28.51 -7.28 -18.18
C PRO A 32 -27.10 -6.72 -17.94
N GLU A 33 -26.79 -6.32 -16.70
CA GLU A 33 -25.48 -5.77 -16.32
C GLU A 33 -25.13 -6.08 -14.86
N PHE A 34 -23.82 -6.12 -14.59
CA PHE A 34 -23.24 -6.05 -13.26
C PHE A 34 -22.14 -4.98 -13.24
N LYS A 35 -22.02 -4.29 -12.12
CA LYS A 35 -20.94 -3.35 -11.82
C LYS A 35 -20.17 -3.88 -10.62
N VAL A 36 -18.86 -4.02 -10.81
CA VAL A 36 -17.97 -4.68 -9.86
C VAL A 36 -16.78 -3.76 -9.63
N ILE A 37 -16.41 -3.55 -8.37
CA ILE A 37 -15.25 -2.73 -7.99
C ILE A 37 -14.25 -3.61 -7.25
N PHE A 38 -13.00 -3.57 -7.68
CA PHE A 38 -11.88 -4.24 -7.03
C PHE A 38 -10.89 -3.21 -6.44
N ASP A 39 -10.44 -3.45 -5.22
CA ASP A 39 -9.25 -2.80 -4.64
C ASP A 39 -8.07 -3.77 -4.84
N ILE A 40 -7.07 -3.33 -5.59
CA ILE A 40 -5.88 -4.13 -5.88
C ILE A 40 -4.65 -3.38 -5.37
N ARG A 41 -3.90 -4.01 -4.46
CA ARG A 41 -2.68 -3.46 -3.88
C ARG A 41 -1.52 -4.31 -4.33
N VAL A 42 -0.70 -3.77 -5.22
CA VAL A 42 0.39 -4.51 -5.86
C VAL A 42 1.70 -4.28 -5.11
N THR A 43 2.39 -5.36 -4.73
CA THR A 43 3.69 -5.24 -4.06
C THR A 43 4.81 -4.95 -5.06
N PRO A 44 5.76 -4.06 -4.73
CA PRO A 44 6.95 -3.84 -5.53
C PRO A 44 8.01 -4.95 -5.41
N LYS A 45 7.86 -5.91 -4.48
CA LYS A 45 8.88 -6.95 -4.24
C LYS A 45 8.90 -8.05 -5.29
N SER A 46 7.73 -8.56 -5.65
CA SER A 46 7.60 -9.79 -6.45
C SER A 46 6.67 -9.67 -7.64
N THR A 47 6.01 -8.53 -7.84
CA THR A 47 5.08 -8.34 -8.96
C THR A 47 5.65 -7.37 -9.98
N ASN A 48 5.63 -7.79 -11.25
CA ASN A 48 5.88 -6.92 -12.38
C ASN A 48 4.55 -6.31 -12.87
N LEU A 49 4.44 -4.97 -12.88
CA LEU A 49 3.20 -4.28 -13.24
C LEU A 49 2.76 -4.54 -14.68
N ALA A 50 3.71 -4.65 -15.63
CA ALA A 50 3.39 -4.90 -17.02
C ALA A 50 2.84 -6.32 -17.23
N GLU A 51 3.44 -7.32 -16.58
CA GLU A 51 2.94 -8.70 -16.62
C GLU A 51 1.59 -8.82 -15.92
N PHE A 52 1.41 -8.13 -14.79
CA PHE A 52 0.17 -8.11 -14.05
C PHE A 52 -0.98 -7.48 -14.85
N ASN A 53 -0.73 -6.37 -15.56
CA ASN A 53 -1.73 -5.78 -16.45
C ASN A 53 -2.09 -6.71 -17.61
N LYS A 54 -1.10 -7.35 -18.25
CA LYS A 54 -1.35 -8.35 -19.32
C LYS A 54 -2.17 -9.54 -18.82
N MET A 55 -1.94 -9.98 -17.59
CA MET A 55 -2.72 -11.04 -16.97
C MET A 55 -4.19 -10.63 -16.83
N ILE A 56 -4.48 -9.42 -16.33
CA ILE A 56 -5.85 -8.88 -16.25
C ILE A 56 -6.50 -8.81 -17.63
N GLU A 57 -5.79 -8.25 -18.63
CA GLU A 57 -6.27 -8.17 -20.01
C GLU A 57 -6.59 -9.55 -20.59
N SER A 58 -5.76 -10.56 -20.30
CA SER A 58 -5.98 -11.93 -20.75
C SER A 58 -7.23 -12.56 -20.14
N TRP A 59 -7.48 -12.33 -18.85
CA TRP A 59 -8.70 -12.82 -18.18
C TRP A 59 -9.95 -12.14 -18.70
N ILE A 60 -9.88 -10.85 -19.02
CA ILE A 60 -11.00 -10.13 -19.64
C ILE A 60 -11.29 -10.72 -21.02
N ALA A 61 -10.28 -10.89 -21.87
CA ALA A 61 -10.45 -11.48 -23.20
C ALA A 61 -11.02 -12.92 -23.14
N GLU A 62 -10.55 -13.73 -22.19
CA GLU A 62 -11.08 -15.07 -21.95
C GLU A 62 -12.56 -15.03 -21.53
N ALA A 63 -12.92 -14.14 -20.61
CA ALA A 63 -14.28 -14.01 -20.09
C ALA A 63 -15.28 -13.47 -21.13
N GLU A 64 -14.85 -12.56 -22.01
CA GLU A 64 -15.69 -12.10 -23.12
C GLU A 64 -15.90 -13.17 -24.20
N GLY A 65 -14.99 -14.15 -24.31
CA GLY A 65 -15.05 -15.21 -25.30
C GLY A 65 -15.10 -14.71 -26.75
N SER A 66 -15.37 -15.62 -27.69
CA SER A 66 -15.41 -15.33 -29.13
C SER A 66 -16.82 -15.26 -29.72
N ASP A 67 -17.85 -15.55 -28.92
CA ASP A 67 -19.25 -15.54 -29.36
C ASP A 67 -19.83 -14.12 -29.30
N GLU A 68 -20.58 -13.72 -30.31
CA GLU A 68 -21.28 -12.42 -30.35
C GLU A 68 -22.37 -12.32 -29.26
N SER A 69 -22.85 -13.45 -28.74
CA SER A 69 -23.81 -13.52 -27.64
C SER A 69 -23.19 -13.39 -26.25
N SER A 70 -21.86 -13.40 -26.15
CA SER A 70 -21.16 -13.20 -24.87
C SER A 70 -21.28 -11.76 -24.38
N GLY A 71 -21.35 -11.62 -23.05
CA GLY A 71 -21.29 -10.31 -22.40
C GLY A 71 -19.97 -9.58 -22.68
N LYS A 72 -20.04 -8.25 -22.75
CA LYS A 72 -18.85 -7.38 -22.90
C LYS A 72 -18.46 -6.78 -21.56
N ILE A 73 -17.17 -6.69 -21.30
CA ILE A 73 -16.58 -6.15 -20.07
C ILE A 73 -15.98 -4.79 -20.39
N ASN A 74 -16.65 -3.75 -19.89
CA ASN A 74 -16.08 -2.41 -19.88
C ASN A 74 -15.42 -2.17 -18.52
N TYR A 75 -14.15 -1.78 -18.52
CA TYR A 75 -13.41 -1.45 -17.31
C TYR A 75 -12.59 -0.18 -17.49
N TYR A 76 -12.33 0.48 -16.38
CA TYR A 76 -11.40 1.61 -16.28
C TYR A 76 -10.75 1.57 -14.89
N PHE A 77 -9.59 2.19 -14.76
CA PHE A 77 -8.95 2.35 -13.47
C PHE A 77 -9.31 3.72 -12.90
N GLU A 78 -10.02 3.75 -11.77
CA GLU A 78 -10.24 4.99 -11.02
C GLU A 78 -8.93 5.56 -10.49
N ASN A 79 -8.02 4.66 -10.09
CA ASN A 79 -6.73 5.01 -9.55
C ASN A 79 -5.72 3.92 -9.96
N LYS A 80 -4.68 4.32 -10.69
CA LYS A 80 -3.62 3.42 -11.16
C LYS A 80 -2.27 4.10 -11.01
N SER A 81 -1.29 3.33 -10.56
CA SER A 81 0.12 3.69 -10.66
C SER A 81 0.75 2.78 -11.72
N ASP A 82 1.41 3.38 -12.71
CA ASP A 82 2.09 2.65 -13.79
C ASP A 82 3.52 2.24 -13.42
N GLU A 83 4.03 2.76 -12.30
CA GLU A 83 5.35 2.44 -11.78
C GLU A 83 5.37 2.36 -10.25
N PHE A 84 6.38 1.69 -9.71
CA PHE A 84 6.67 1.74 -8.29
C PHE A 84 7.67 2.86 -7.99
N ALA A 85 7.16 4.05 -7.68
CA ALA A 85 7.99 5.14 -7.18
C ALA A 85 8.43 4.85 -5.73
N LEU A 86 9.60 4.23 -5.57
CA LEU A 86 10.16 3.81 -4.28
C LEU A 86 11.11 4.85 -3.70
N THR A 87 11.13 4.97 -2.38
CA THR A 87 12.16 5.72 -1.66
C THR A 87 13.17 4.76 -1.06
N SER A 88 14.46 4.96 -1.33
CA SER A 88 15.52 4.11 -0.81
C SER A 88 15.68 4.26 0.71
N THR A 89 15.80 3.14 1.42
CA THR A 89 16.19 3.04 2.82
C THR A 89 17.67 2.66 3.00
N ASP A 90 18.49 2.94 1.98
CA ASP A 90 19.94 2.82 2.04
C ASP A 90 20.54 4.12 2.58
N GLU A 91 21.24 4.05 3.71
CA GLU A 91 21.81 5.22 4.39
C GLU A 91 22.86 5.95 3.56
N ASP A 92 23.51 5.27 2.61
CA ASP A 92 24.52 5.88 1.73
C ASP A 92 23.90 6.56 0.51
N LYS A 93 22.67 6.18 0.13
CA LYS A 93 21.96 6.74 -1.01
C LYS A 93 20.92 7.79 -0.61
N ASN A 94 20.49 7.79 0.65
CA ASN A 94 19.42 8.65 1.11
C ASN A 94 19.73 9.28 2.48
N GLN A 95 20.20 10.53 2.44
CA GLN A 95 20.51 11.30 3.64
C GLN A 95 19.30 11.50 4.56
N TRP A 96 18.09 11.62 3.99
CA TRP A 96 16.85 11.78 4.77
C TRP A 96 16.55 10.52 5.59
N TRP A 97 16.81 9.34 5.00
CA TRP A 97 16.69 8.07 5.72
C TRP A 97 17.72 7.94 6.83
N ARG A 98 19.00 8.25 6.51
CA ARG A 98 20.09 8.23 7.49
C ARG A 98 19.75 9.09 8.70
N MET A 99 19.29 10.32 8.48
CA MET A 99 18.91 11.21 9.58
C MET A 99 17.72 10.69 10.37
N LEU A 100 16.66 10.19 9.72
CA LEU A 100 15.54 9.58 10.41
C LEU A 100 16.00 8.42 11.32
N LYS A 101 16.91 7.56 10.83
CA LYS A 101 17.53 6.48 11.61
C LYS A 101 18.34 7.01 12.79
N CYS A 102 19.19 8.01 12.58
CA CYS A 102 19.98 8.64 13.64
C CYS A 102 19.07 9.20 14.75
N SER A 103 18.03 9.97 14.40
CA SER A 103 17.08 10.54 15.36
C SER A 103 16.37 9.46 16.19
N CYS A 104 15.95 8.36 15.56
CA CYS A 104 15.33 7.25 16.27
C CYS A 104 16.33 6.52 17.18
N ASN A 105 17.57 6.31 16.72
CA ASN A 105 18.62 5.66 17.49
C ASN A 105 19.00 6.46 18.75
N GLU A 106 19.09 7.79 18.67
CA GLU A 106 19.34 8.68 19.81
C GLU A 106 18.26 8.55 20.89
N LEU A 107 17.02 8.30 20.48
CA LEU A 107 15.89 8.06 21.38
C LEU A 107 15.77 6.60 21.82
N GLY A 108 16.69 5.73 21.42
CA GLY A 108 16.68 4.30 21.76
C GLY A 108 15.55 3.53 21.08
N ILE A 109 15.00 4.04 19.98
CA ILE A 109 13.86 3.46 19.26
C ILE A 109 14.36 2.64 18.08
N LYS A 110 13.90 1.39 17.99
CA LYS A 110 14.17 0.53 16.84
C LYS A 110 13.15 0.76 15.75
N ILE A 111 13.63 0.99 14.53
CA ILE A 111 12.79 1.11 13.33
C ILE A 111 12.53 -0.27 12.74
N SER A 112 11.30 -0.52 12.30
CA SER A 112 10.97 -1.63 11.42
C SER A 112 10.65 -1.08 10.03
N GLU A 113 11.40 -1.54 9.02
CA GLU A 113 11.18 -1.17 7.63
C GLU A 113 10.07 -2.05 7.04
N GLU A 114 9.03 -1.43 6.48
CA GLU A 114 7.88 -2.12 5.91
C GLU A 114 7.39 -1.40 4.65
N ILE A 115 6.86 -2.18 3.71
CA ILE A 115 6.06 -1.63 2.60
C ILE A 115 4.67 -1.38 3.17
N PHE A 116 4.27 -0.12 3.23
CA PHE A 116 2.93 0.22 3.67
C PHE A 116 1.92 -0.17 2.57
N PRO A 117 0.96 -1.06 2.84
CA PRO A 117 0.03 -1.56 1.82
C PRO A 117 -1.08 -0.55 1.50
N GLY A 118 -1.23 0.53 2.28
CA GLY A 118 -2.19 1.59 2.02
C GLY A 118 -1.69 2.65 1.04
N GLY A 119 -2.61 3.36 0.42
CA GLY A 119 -2.30 4.57 -0.35
C GLY A 119 -2.19 5.79 0.58
N THR A 120 -1.09 6.53 0.48
CA THR A 120 -0.92 7.84 1.13
C THR A 120 -0.48 8.89 0.11
N ASP A 121 -0.59 10.18 0.47
CA ASP A 121 -0.14 11.28 -0.39
C ASP A 121 1.34 11.22 -0.75
N SER A 122 2.15 10.51 0.06
CA SER A 122 3.57 10.29 -0.21
C SER A 122 3.83 9.67 -1.59
N ARG A 123 2.88 8.91 -2.15
CA ARG A 123 3.02 8.35 -3.50
C ARG A 123 3.20 9.43 -4.57
N TYR A 124 2.44 10.53 -4.47
CA TYR A 124 2.49 11.63 -5.43
C TYR A 124 3.77 12.46 -5.32
N LEU A 125 4.40 12.47 -4.13
CA LEU A 125 5.72 13.07 -3.93
C LEU A 125 6.80 12.19 -4.57
N ARG A 126 6.75 10.88 -4.32
CA ARG A 126 7.71 9.92 -4.88
C ARG A 126 7.66 9.88 -6.41
N GLU A 127 6.47 9.92 -7.01
CA GLU A 127 6.29 10.00 -8.48
C GLU A 127 6.90 11.27 -9.08
N ARG A 128 7.12 12.32 -8.28
CA ARG A 128 7.82 13.55 -8.69
C ARG A 128 9.31 13.55 -8.31
N GLY A 129 9.85 12.41 -7.91
CA GLY A 129 11.24 12.27 -7.50
C GLY A 129 11.57 12.84 -6.11
N ILE A 130 10.56 13.19 -5.30
CA ILE A 130 10.76 13.67 -3.93
C ILE A 130 10.72 12.46 -2.98
N PRO A 131 11.83 12.14 -2.28
CA PRO A 131 11.84 11.06 -1.28
C PRO A 131 10.78 11.30 -0.20
N ALA A 132 9.95 10.30 0.08
CA ALA A 132 8.91 10.42 1.10
C ALA A 132 8.67 9.10 1.84
N PHE A 133 8.69 9.18 3.17
CA PHE A 133 8.50 8.06 4.08
C PHE A 133 7.18 8.18 4.82
N GLY A 134 6.48 7.05 4.97
CA GLY A 134 5.49 6.91 6.02
C GLY A 134 6.21 6.55 7.32
N PHE A 135 5.87 7.24 8.41
CA PHE A 135 6.46 6.97 9.72
C PHE A 135 5.35 6.96 10.76
N THR A 136 5.26 5.88 11.54
CA THR A 136 4.28 5.75 12.61
C THR A 136 5.01 5.43 13.93
N PRO A 137 4.89 6.30 14.94
CA PRO A 137 5.48 6.07 16.26
C PRO A 137 4.55 5.30 17.21
N LEU A 138 3.47 4.69 16.69
CA LEU A 138 2.40 4.08 17.47
C LEU A 138 2.73 2.64 17.91
N ASN A 139 3.80 2.49 18.68
CA ASN A 139 4.25 1.20 19.18
C ASN A 139 3.19 0.49 20.03
N ASN A 140 3.20 -0.84 19.98
CA ASN A 140 2.26 -1.72 20.71
C ASN A 140 0.78 -1.44 20.42
N THR A 141 0.47 -0.87 19.26
CA THR A 141 -0.90 -0.64 18.80
C THR A 141 -1.26 -1.69 17.75
N PRO A 142 -2.40 -2.38 17.88
CA PRO A 142 -2.85 -3.32 16.85
C PRO A 142 -3.11 -2.58 15.53
N ILE A 143 -2.88 -3.27 14.41
CA ILE A 143 -3.19 -2.75 13.07
C ILE A 143 -4.70 -2.89 12.84
N LEU A 144 -5.46 -1.82 13.11
CA LEU A 144 -6.92 -1.76 12.98
C LEU A 144 -7.38 -0.70 11.97
N LEU A 145 -6.52 -0.31 11.03
CA LEU A 145 -6.85 0.72 10.05
C LEU A 145 -8.10 0.32 9.26
N HIS A 146 -9.09 1.21 9.23
CA HIS A 146 -10.40 1.01 8.60
C HIS A 146 -11.28 -0.08 9.25
N ASP A 147 -10.93 -0.55 10.43
CA ASP A 147 -11.81 -1.43 11.20
C ASP A 147 -12.78 -0.60 12.05
N HIS A 148 -13.95 -1.16 12.35
CA HIS A 148 -15.03 -0.49 13.09
C HIS A 148 -14.66 -0.11 14.54
N ASN A 149 -13.55 -0.65 15.05
CA ASN A 149 -13.03 -0.46 16.39
C ASN A 149 -11.60 0.12 16.38
N GLU A 150 -11.21 0.82 15.30
CA GLU A 150 -9.91 1.49 15.21
C GLU A 150 -9.65 2.39 16.42
N PHE A 151 -8.51 2.19 17.10
CA PHE A 151 -8.10 2.99 18.25
C PHE A 151 -6.59 3.14 18.33
N VAL A 152 -6.15 4.15 19.09
CA VAL A 152 -4.74 4.35 19.45
C VAL A 152 -4.64 4.50 20.97
N ASN A 153 -3.62 3.89 21.58
CA ASN A 153 -3.35 4.09 23.00
C ASN A 153 -2.87 5.53 23.25
N LYS A 154 -3.47 6.20 24.25
CA LYS A 154 -3.13 7.58 24.62
C LYS A 154 -1.63 7.79 24.87
N ASP A 155 -0.99 6.90 25.60
CA ASP A 155 0.42 7.06 25.97
C ASP A 155 1.34 6.82 24.76
N SER A 156 1.00 5.87 23.88
CA SER A 156 1.69 5.69 22.60
C SER A 156 1.53 6.92 21.70
N PHE A 157 0.33 7.50 21.65
CA PHE A 157 0.07 8.73 20.89
C PHE A 157 0.91 9.90 21.41
N LEU A 158 0.91 10.16 22.71
CA LEU A 158 1.67 11.26 23.32
C LEU A 158 3.18 11.08 23.13
N LYS A 159 3.72 9.89 23.37
CA LYS A 159 5.14 9.58 23.08
C LYS A 159 5.49 9.76 21.60
N GLY A 160 4.52 9.45 20.73
CA GLY A 160 4.69 9.63 19.30
C GLY A 160 4.84 11.09 18.87
N ILE A 161 4.23 12.03 19.59
CA ILE A 161 4.40 13.46 19.37
C ILE A 161 5.85 13.86 19.64
N ASP A 162 6.41 13.46 20.78
CA ASP A 162 7.80 13.79 21.16
C ASP A 162 8.80 13.24 20.14
N LEU A 163 8.59 12.00 19.68
CA LEU A 163 9.41 11.37 18.65
C LEU A 163 9.31 12.13 17.32
N LEU A 164 8.10 12.40 16.84
CA LEU A 164 7.90 13.11 15.58
C LEU A 164 8.48 14.53 15.63
N TYR A 165 8.34 15.21 16.76
CA TYR A 165 8.94 16.53 16.98
C TYR A 165 10.48 16.49 16.86
N LYS A 166 11.15 15.53 17.52
CA LYS A 166 12.61 15.37 17.41
C LYS A 166 13.03 15.08 15.98
N VAL A 167 12.36 14.14 15.29
CA VAL A 167 12.67 13.79 13.89
C VAL A 167 12.51 15.00 13.00
N VAL A 168 11.38 15.71 13.06
CA VAL A 168 11.15 16.91 12.24
C VAL A 168 12.18 17.99 12.52
N LEU A 169 12.54 18.21 13.79
CA LEU A 169 13.56 19.18 14.18
C LEU A 169 14.94 18.82 13.61
N ASP A 170 15.35 17.57 13.69
CA ASP A 170 16.63 17.12 13.15
C ASP A 170 16.67 17.21 11.62
N LEU A 171 15.57 16.82 10.95
CA LEU A 171 15.45 16.93 9.50
C LEU A 171 15.48 18.40 9.04
N ALA A 172 14.88 19.31 9.80
CA ALA A 172 14.86 20.74 9.48
C ALA A 172 16.21 21.43 9.72
N ASN A 173 17.06 20.87 10.59
CA ASN A 173 18.40 21.37 10.88
C ASN A 173 19.50 20.64 10.08
N MET A 174 19.13 19.83 9.09
CA MET A 174 20.12 19.24 8.19
C MET A 174 20.88 20.34 7.43
N PRO A 175 22.22 20.25 7.36
CA PRO A 175 23.05 21.19 6.61
C PRO A 175 22.88 21.06 5.08
#